data_AF-A0A4P6KIX9-F1
#
_entry.id   AF-A0A4P6KIX9-F1
#
_cell.length_a   1.000
_cell.length_b   1.000
_cell.length_c   1.000
_cell.angle_alpha   90.00
_cell.angle_beta   90.00
_cell.angle_gamma   90.00
#
_symmetry.space_group_name_H-M   'P 1'
#
loop_
_entity.id
_entity.type
_entity.pdbx_description
1 polymer ?
#
loop_
_entity_poly.entity_id
_entity_poly.type
_entity_poly.pdbx_seq_one_letter_code
_entity_poly.pdbx_strand_id
1 'polypeptide(L)'
;MGAEAAATVAASLKALGDPLRLRMLSAIAADPRGETCVCDLAELSRVSQPTVSHHLRVLKETGLLRSERRGTWVWYRIATGRRRAVAALLDAFAPAALLDAPEGEAAGGDTAEGNAEQGEELRLMDARVARLAAELADAHTALDRELVAVIVRESYADLVRSAKLTRHLVPLTERFARQRLADLLRDRDAGPPQVLFVCVQNAGRSQLAAALLNRLAGGRVIARSAGSTPAAEVHPRVRSLLIELEGDAGAERYPKPLTDDAVRAADVVVTMGCGDVCPIVPGVRYEDWAIADPALAAHEGVEAIRDELTERVRALLATLPERPSEAQRNDRHEESRHA
;
A
#
# COMPACT_ATOMS: atom_id res chain seq x y z
N MET A 1 -15.55 5.81 -35.45
CA MET A 1 -14.86 7.04 -35.00
C MET A 1 -14.78 7.97 -36.20
N GLY A 2 -15.25 9.22 -36.11
CA GLY A 2 -15.15 10.18 -37.22
C GLY A 2 -13.71 10.66 -37.42
N ALA A 3 -13.38 11.20 -38.61
CA ALA A 3 -12.02 11.60 -38.99
C ALA A 3 -11.40 12.64 -38.02
N GLU A 4 -12.20 13.61 -37.58
CA GLU A 4 -11.77 14.65 -36.63
C GLU A 4 -11.48 14.09 -35.22
N ALA A 5 -12.30 13.14 -34.76
CA ALA A 5 -12.08 12.44 -33.50
C ALA A 5 -10.82 11.56 -33.56
N ALA A 6 -10.59 10.86 -34.68
CA ALA A 6 -9.39 10.06 -34.89
C ALA A 6 -8.12 10.92 -34.90
N ALA A 7 -8.13 12.08 -35.59
CA ALA A 7 -7.01 13.02 -35.59
C ALA A 7 -6.70 13.56 -34.19
N THR A 8 -7.74 13.89 -33.40
CA THR A 8 -7.59 14.36 -32.01
C THR A 8 -6.97 13.30 -31.10
N VAL A 9 -7.42 12.04 -31.23
CA VAL A 9 -6.87 10.91 -30.48
C VAL A 9 -5.42 10.64 -30.89
N ALA A 10 -5.12 10.64 -32.19
CA ALA A 10 -3.76 10.45 -32.70
C ALA A 10 -2.80 11.54 -32.19
N ALA A 11 -3.23 12.81 -32.16
CA ALA A 11 -2.44 13.90 -31.61
C ALA A 11 -2.19 13.74 -30.10
N SER A 12 -3.19 13.29 -29.34
CA SER A 12 -3.04 12.99 -27.91
C SER A 12 -2.09 11.82 -27.68
N LEU A 13 -2.22 10.72 -28.43
CA LEU A 13 -1.32 9.56 -28.33
C LEU A 13 0.11 9.92 -28.72
N LYS A 14 0.30 10.75 -29.75
CA LYS A 14 1.63 11.26 -30.14
C LYS A 14 2.26 12.14 -29.05
N ALA A 15 1.47 12.94 -28.34
CA ALA A 15 1.96 13.70 -27.19
C ALA A 15 2.20 12.81 -25.96
N LEU A 16 1.48 11.71 -25.82
CA LEU A 16 1.70 10.72 -24.76
C LEU A 16 2.86 9.77 -25.04
N GLY A 17 3.27 9.57 -26.29
CA GLY A 17 4.35 8.66 -26.69
C GLY A 17 5.77 9.06 -26.26
N ASP A 18 5.89 9.96 -25.28
CA ASP A 18 7.17 10.42 -24.72
C ASP A 18 7.22 10.07 -23.23
N PRO A 19 8.28 9.38 -22.77
CA PRO A 19 8.36 8.87 -21.40
C PRO A 19 8.27 9.97 -20.34
N LEU A 20 8.86 11.13 -20.60
CA LEU A 20 8.88 12.24 -19.65
C LEU A 20 7.47 12.80 -19.44
N ARG A 21 6.71 12.97 -20.52
CA ARG A 21 5.30 13.41 -20.48
C ARG A 21 4.40 12.41 -19.75
N LEU A 22 4.60 11.11 -19.93
CA LEU A 22 3.88 10.09 -19.16
C LEU A 22 4.21 10.14 -17.67
N ARG A 23 5.50 10.31 -17.32
CA ARG A 23 5.92 10.48 -15.92
C ARG A 23 5.31 11.73 -15.28
N MET A 24 5.30 12.86 -15.99
CA MET A 24 4.66 14.09 -15.50
C MET A 24 3.15 13.93 -15.33
N LEU A 25 2.46 13.27 -16.27
CA LEU A 25 1.04 12.97 -16.13
C LEU A 25 0.76 12.02 -14.97
N SER A 26 1.59 10.99 -14.79
CA SER A 26 1.51 10.07 -13.66
C SER A 26 1.74 10.79 -12.33
N ALA A 27 2.72 11.70 -12.27
CA ALA A 27 2.99 12.50 -11.08
C ALA A 27 1.82 13.43 -10.73
N ILE A 28 1.26 14.13 -11.72
CA ILE A 28 0.07 14.99 -11.53
C ILE A 28 -1.16 14.16 -11.15
N ALA A 29 -1.34 12.98 -11.73
CA ALA A 29 -2.43 12.06 -11.39
C ALA A 29 -2.30 11.48 -9.97
N ALA A 30 -1.06 11.28 -9.51
CA ALA A 30 -0.73 10.75 -8.20
C ALA A 30 -0.74 11.82 -7.09
N ASP A 31 -0.65 13.12 -7.41
CA ASP A 31 -0.75 14.20 -6.42
C ASP A 31 -2.18 14.28 -5.85
N PRO A 32 -2.39 14.17 -4.53
CA PRO A 32 -3.73 14.23 -3.91
C PRO A 32 -4.51 15.52 -4.19
N ARG A 33 -3.82 16.61 -4.53
CA ARG A 33 -4.44 17.90 -4.91
C ARG A 33 -4.94 17.89 -6.37
N GLY A 34 -4.59 16.86 -7.13
CA GLY A 34 -4.86 16.73 -8.56
C GLY A 34 -4.13 17.77 -9.42
N GLU A 35 -3.09 18.39 -8.85
CA GLU A 35 -2.26 19.41 -9.50
C GLU A 35 -0.85 19.46 -8.89
N THR A 36 0.14 19.81 -9.70
CA THR A 36 1.55 19.88 -9.28
C THR A 36 2.21 21.13 -9.87
N CYS A 37 3.16 21.76 -9.16
CA CYS A 37 3.88 22.91 -9.68
C CYS A 37 4.99 22.49 -10.66
N VAL A 38 5.40 23.40 -11.54
CA VAL A 38 6.52 23.18 -12.47
C VAL A 38 7.84 22.88 -11.72
N CYS A 39 8.03 23.52 -10.57
CA CYS A 39 9.17 23.33 -9.66
C CYS A 39 9.32 21.86 -9.23
N ASP A 40 8.28 21.34 -8.58
CA ASP A 40 8.20 19.97 -8.11
C ASP A 40 8.35 18.97 -9.26
N LEU A 41 7.76 19.26 -10.43
CA LEU A 41 7.91 18.40 -11.61
C LEU A 41 9.35 18.40 -12.16
N ALA A 42 10.06 19.53 -12.13
CA ALA A 42 11.47 19.60 -12.53
C ALA A 42 12.37 18.82 -11.56
N GLU A 43 12.10 18.91 -10.27
CA GLU A 43 12.82 18.15 -9.24
C GLU A 43 12.57 16.63 -9.38
N LEU A 44 11.31 16.22 -9.59
CA LEU A 44 10.92 14.81 -9.77
C LEU A 44 11.42 14.18 -11.07
N SER A 45 11.58 14.99 -12.11
CA SER A 45 12.00 14.53 -13.44
C SER A 45 13.49 14.59 -13.68
N ARG A 46 14.27 15.19 -12.75
CA ARG A 46 15.73 15.39 -12.83
C ARG A 46 16.21 16.02 -14.14
N VAL A 47 15.33 16.77 -14.82
CA VAL A 47 15.66 17.55 -16.02
C VAL A 47 15.47 19.03 -15.75
N SER A 48 16.06 19.86 -16.59
CA SER A 48 15.99 21.31 -16.44
C SER A 48 14.54 21.83 -16.46
N GLN A 49 14.27 22.90 -15.70
CA GLN A 49 12.97 23.57 -15.70
C GLN A 49 12.50 24.03 -17.11
N PRO A 50 13.39 24.51 -18.00
CA PRO A 50 13.04 24.75 -19.41
C PRO A 50 12.53 23.51 -20.14
N THR A 51 13.16 22.35 -19.94
CA THR A 51 12.73 21.06 -20.52
C THR A 51 11.33 20.70 -20.02
N VAL A 52 11.11 20.68 -18.71
CA VAL A 52 9.77 20.42 -18.12
C VAL A 52 8.71 21.37 -18.67
N SER A 53 9.01 22.67 -18.73
CA SER A 53 8.09 23.68 -19.24
C SER A 53 7.71 23.43 -20.71
N HIS A 54 8.65 22.95 -21.54
CA HIS A 54 8.39 22.57 -22.92
C HIS A 54 7.41 21.39 -23.00
N HIS A 55 7.68 20.28 -22.28
CA HIS A 55 6.81 19.11 -22.32
C HIS A 55 5.40 19.39 -21.76
N LEU A 56 5.31 20.19 -20.69
CA LEU A 56 4.02 20.62 -20.12
C LEU A 56 3.23 21.50 -21.09
N ARG A 57 3.91 22.33 -21.89
CA ARG A 57 3.27 23.11 -22.95
C ARG A 57 2.66 22.20 -24.02
N VAL A 58 3.40 21.18 -24.48
CA VAL A 58 2.88 20.25 -25.50
C VAL A 58 1.67 19.44 -24.98
N LEU A 59 1.69 19.03 -23.71
CA LEU A 59 0.55 18.38 -23.07
C LEU A 59 -0.66 19.31 -22.89
N LYS A 60 -0.42 20.61 -22.70
CA LYS A 60 -1.48 21.62 -22.63
C LYS A 60 -2.10 21.91 -24.01
N GLU A 61 -1.29 21.98 -25.06
CA GLU A 61 -1.73 22.23 -26.44
C GLU A 61 -2.61 21.10 -26.99
N THR A 62 -2.36 19.86 -26.56
CA THR A 62 -3.21 18.70 -26.86
C THR A 62 -4.47 18.62 -25.98
N GLY A 63 -4.62 19.53 -25.03
CA GLY A 63 -5.77 19.58 -24.12
C GLY A 63 -5.75 18.54 -22.99
N LEU A 64 -4.63 17.86 -22.77
CA LEU A 64 -4.46 16.90 -21.68
C LEU A 64 -4.26 17.62 -20.33
N LEU A 65 -3.58 18.76 -20.33
CA LEU A 65 -3.34 19.57 -19.13
C LEU A 65 -4.04 20.94 -19.17
N ARG A 66 -4.34 21.46 -17.99
CA ARG A 66 -4.68 22.86 -17.72
C ARG A 66 -3.63 23.45 -16.78
N SER A 67 -3.35 24.73 -16.95
CA SER A 67 -2.39 25.47 -16.13
C SER A 67 -3.08 26.61 -15.39
N GLU A 68 -2.72 26.84 -14.13
CA GLU A 68 -3.20 27.97 -13.33
C GLU A 68 -1.99 28.69 -12.71
N ARG A 69 -1.94 30.01 -12.81
CA ARG A 69 -0.86 30.81 -12.22
C ARG A 69 -1.29 31.31 -10.85
N ARG A 70 -0.53 30.97 -9.81
CA ARG A 70 -0.77 31.38 -8.42
C ARG A 70 0.49 32.08 -7.89
N GLY A 71 0.46 33.41 -7.89
CA GLY A 71 1.62 34.24 -7.58
C GLY A 71 2.76 34.02 -8.58
N THR A 72 3.94 33.67 -8.06
CA THR A 72 5.15 33.40 -8.87
C THR A 72 5.12 32.02 -9.53
N TRP A 73 4.27 31.10 -9.07
CA TRP A 73 4.28 29.69 -9.47
C TRP A 73 3.17 29.35 -10.47
N VAL A 74 3.45 28.39 -11.35
CA VAL A 74 2.47 27.84 -12.30
C VAL A 74 2.19 26.39 -11.94
N TRP A 75 0.92 26.08 -11.77
CA TRP A 75 0.40 24.76 -11.39
C TRP A 75 -0.25 24.10 -12.59
N TYR A 76 -0.05 22.79 -12.74
CA TYR A 76 -0.60 21.99 -13.82
C TYR A 76 -1.50 20.89 -13.28
N ARG A 77 -2.64 20.68 -13.93
CA ARG A 77 -3.61 19.62 -13.61
C ARG A 77 -4.12 18.93 -14.86
N ILE A 78 -4.48 17.66 -14.74
CA ILE A 78 -5.13 16.94 -15.84
C ILE A 78 -6.52 17.53 -16.09
N ALA A 79 -6.80 17.85 -17.35
CA ALA A 79 -8.09 18.37 -17.76
C ALA A 79 -9.22 17.43 -17.32
N THR A 80 -10.26 17.96 -16.67
CA THR A 80 -11.31 17.15 -16.02
C THR A 80 -11.94 16.11 -16.96
N GLY A 81 -12.22 16.49 -18.21
CA GLY A 81 -12.77 15.58 -19.23
C GLY A 81 -11.78 14.53 -19.78
N ARG A 82 -10.49 14.61 -19.42
CA ARG A 82 -9.44 13.68 -19.85
C ARG A 82 -8.93 12.77 -18.72
N ARG A 83 -9.26 13.06 -17.45
CA ARG A 83 -8.76 12.32 -16.28
C ARG A 83 -8.99 10.82 -16.36
N ARG A 84 -10.23 10.39 -16.65
CA ARG A 84 -10.57 8.96 -16.74
C ARG A 84 -9.84 8.24 -17.87
N ALA A 85 -9.66 8.91 -19.01
CA ALA A 85 -8.94 8.33 -20.15
C ALA A 85 -7.43 8.23 -19.89
N VAL A 86 -6.84 9.23 -19.23
CA VAL A 86 -5.42 9.20 -18.85
C VAL A 86 -5.17 8.13 -17.78
N ALA A 87 -6.01 8.05 -16.75
CA ALA A 87 -5.91 7.01 -15.72
C ALA A 87 -6.01 5.59 -16.32
N ALA A 88 -7.04 5.33 -17.12
CA ALA A 88 -7.20 4.02 -17.77
C ALA A 88 -6.03 3.64 -18.68
N LEU A 89 -5.39 4.62 -19.35
CA LEU A 89 -4.21 4.37 -20.17
C LEU A 89 -2.98 4.04 -19.32
N LEU A 90 -2.76 4.76 -18.22
CA LEU A 90 -1.66 4.48 -17.30
C LEU A 90 -1.86 3.12 -16.61
N ASP A 91 -3.08 2.81 -16.19
CA ASP A 91 -3.43 1.56 -15.51
C ASP A 91 -3.34 0.33 -16.43
N ALA A 92 -3.66 0.47 -17.73
CA ALA A 92 -3.67 -0.64 -18.68
C ALA A 92 -2.28 -1.00 -19.22
N PHE A 93 -1.40 -0.01 -19.46
CA PHE A 93 -0.10 -0.24 -20.10
C PHE A 93 1.07 -0.34 -19.14
N ALA A 94 0.99 0.26 -17.94
CA ALA A 94 2.08 0.17 -16.96
C ALA A 94 2.34 -1.28 -16.47
N PRO A 95 1.30 -2.10 -16.18
CA PRO A 95 1.51 -3.49 -15.76
C PRO A 95 2.01 -4.39 -16.88
N ALA A 96 1.50 -4.24 -18.10
CA ALA A 96 1.91 -5.07 -19.25
C ALA A 96 3.38 -4.82 -19.63
N ALA A 97 3.83 -3.57 -19.61
CA ALA A 97 5.23 -3.22 -19.88
C ALA A 97 6.21 -3.75 -18.81
N LEU A 98 5.74 -3.99 -17.57
CA LEU A 98 6.53 -4.57 -16.49
C LEU A 98 6.60 -6.12 -16.56
N LEU A 99 5.63 -6.75 -17.23
CA LEU A 99 5.54 -8.21 -17.37
C LEU A 99 6.24 -8.72 -18.66
N ASP A 100 6.32 -7.91 -19.71
CA ASP A 100 6.89 -8.29 -21.02
C ASP A 100 8.41 -8.05 -21.14
N ALA A 101 9.13 -7.80 -20.03
CA ALA A 101 10.59 -7.65 -20.08
C ALA A 101 11.25 -8.99 -20.49
N PRO A 102 11.89 -9.11 -21.66
CA PRO A 102 12.50 -10.37 -22.08
C PRO A 102 13.75 -10.64 -21.25
N GLU A 103 13.87 -11.89 -20.77
CA GLU A 103 15.14 -12.43 -20.31
C GLU A 103 16.12 -12.49 -21.48
N GLY A 104 17.02 -11.50 -21.56
CA GLY A 104 18.25 -11.56 -22.33
C GLY A 104 18.10 -11.53 -23.85
N GLU A 105 18.23 -10.34 -24.44
CA GLU A 105 18.95 -10.20 -25.72
C GLU A 105 19.44 -8.76 -25.87
N ALA A 106 20.77 -8.60 -25.80
CA ALA A 106 21.45 -7.37 -26.11
C ALA A 106 21.44 -7.19 -27.64
N ALA A 107 20.69 -6.22 -28.14
CA ALA A 107 20.85 -5.70 -29.49
C ALA A 107 20.70 -4.17 -29.48
N GLY A 108 21.75 -3.51 -29.94
CA GLY A 108 21.98 -2.08 -29.81
C GLY A 108 21.10 -1.18 -30.69
N GLY A 109 21.09 0.11 -30.33
CA GLY A 109 20.44 1.17 -31.09
C GLY A 109 20.19 2.42 -30.25
N ASP A 110 21.26 3.14 -29.94
CA ASP A 110 21.36 4.57 -29.61
C ASP A 110 20.19 5.26 -28.88
N THR A 111 20.12 5.03 -27.56
CA THR A 111 19.84 6.03 -26.48
C THR A 111 20.20 5.33 -25.15
N ALA A 112 21.50 5.03 -25.00
CA ALA A 112 21.99 4.01 -24.06
C ALA A 112 21.99 4.44 -22.57
N GLU A 113 22.02 5.73 -22.26
CA GLU A 113 22.25 6.17 -20.88
C GLU A 113 20.99 6.08 -19.98
N GLY A 114 19.80 6.41 -20.50
CA GLY A 114 18.56 6.39 -19.70
C GLY A 114 17.94 5.00 -19.47
N ASN A 115 18.10 4.08 -20.44
CA ASN A 115 17.60 2.71 -20.32
C ASN A 115 18.56 1.80 -19.53
N ALA A 116 19.87 2.06 -19.59
CA ALA A 116 20.85 1.39 -18.74
C ALA A 116 20.62 1.73 -17.27
N GLU A 117 20.42 3.00 -16.93
CA GLU A 117 20.16 3.46 -15.56
C GLU A 117 18.84 2.90 -14.98
N GLN A 118 17.76 2.79 -15.77
CA GLN A 118 16.49 2.21 -15.30
C GLN A 118 16.56 0.69 -15.14
N GLY A 119 17.22 -0.01 -16.06
CA GLY A 119 17.51 -1.43 -15.92
C GLY A 119 18.44 -1.70 -14.74
N GLU A 120 19.36 -0.79 -14.44
CA GLU A 120 20.24 -0.86 -13.27
C GLU A 120 19.50 -0.55 -11.97
N GLU A 121 18.59 0.42 -11.93
CA GLU A 121 17.79 0.75 -10.75
C GLU A 121 16.83 -0.39 -10.38
N LEU A 122 16.18 -1.02 -11.36
CA LEU A 122 15.34 -2.21 -11.13
C LEU A 122 16.18 -3.40 -10.63
N ARG A 123 17.32 -3.69 -11.28
CA ARG A 123 18.26 -4.73 -10.83
C ARG A 123 18.81 -4.45 -9.44
N LEU A 124 19.02 -3.19 -9.08
CA LEU A 124 19.45 -2.77 -7.75
C LEU A 124 18.36 -3.02 -6.71
N MET A 125 17.09 -2.78 -7.05
CA MET A 125 15.97 -3.12 -6.17
C MET A 125 15.83 -4.63 -6.01
N ASP A 126 15.91 -5.39 -7.10
CA ASP A 126 15.89 -6.86 -7.06
C ASP A 126 17.02 -7.42 -6.19
N ALA A 127 18.23 -6.89 -6.33
CA ALA A 127 19.37 -7.27 -5.49
C ALA A 127 19.15 -6.94 -4.01
N ARG A 128 18.47 -5.82 -3.69
CA ARG A 128 18.10 -5.46 -2.31
C ARG A 128 17.05 -6.41 -1.75
N VAL A 129 16.03 -6.76 -2.53
CA VAL A 129 14.99 -7.73 -2.13
C VAL A 129 15.60 -9.12 -1.93
N ALA A 130 16.52 -9.54 -2.81
CA ALA A 130 17.23 -10.81 -2.67
C ALA A 130 18.12 -10.84 -1.40
N ARG A 131 18.80 -9.74 -1.08
CA ARG A 131 19.58 -9.63 0.16
C ARG A 131 18.69 -9.70 1.41
N LEU A 132 17.58 -8.97 1.41
CA LEU A 132 16.58 -9.03 2.48
C LEU A 132 16.04 -10.46 2.66
N ALA A 133 15.79 -11.18 1.57
CA ALA A 133 15.37 -12.58 1.62
C ALA A 133 16.42 -13.47 2.28
N ALA A 134 17.70 -13.31 1.95
CA ALA A 134 18.79 -14.06 2.58
C ALA A 134 18.89 -13.74 4.09
N GLU A 135 18.85 -12.46 4.47
CA GLU A 135 18.89 -12.02 5.87
C GLU A 135 17.72 -12.58 6.69
N LEU A 136 16.50 -12.56 6.13
CA LEU A 136 15.33 -13.13 6.79
C LEU A 136 15.38 -14.66 6.87
N ALA A 137 15.95 -15.33 5.87
CA ALA A 137 16.11 -16.78 5.89
C ALA A 137 17.12 -17.21 6.97
N ASP A 138 18.19 -16.44 7.17
CA ASP A 138 19.16 -16.68 8.25
C ASP A 138 18.53 -16.46 9.64
N ALA A 139 17.58 -15.51 9.75
CA ALA A 139 16.87 -15.23 11.00
C ALA A 139 15.74 -16.23 11.33
N HIS A 140 15.21 -16.96 10.34
CA HIS A 140 14.07 -17.88 10.50
C HIS A 140 14.45 -19.31 10.14
N THR A 141 15.41 -19.89 10.86
CA THR A 141 15.95 -21.23 10.61
C THR A 141 14.94 -22.38 10.76
N ALA A 142 13.79 -22.11 11.37
CA ALA A 142 12.67 -23.06 11.47
C ALA A 142 11.88 -23.21 10.16
N LEU A 143 12.04 -22.27 9.22
CA LEU A 143 11.39 -22.29 7.91
C LEU A 143 12.39 -22.67 6.82
N ASP A 144 11.87 -23.26 5.75
CA ASP A 144 12.67 -23.48 4.55
C ASP A 144 13.11 -22.15 3.92
N ARG A 145 14.36 -22.08 3.45
CA ARG A 145 14.95 -20.85 2.91
C ARG A 145 14.26 -20.41 1.63
N GLU A 146 13.84 -21.36 0.78
CA GLU A 146 13.16 -21.05 -0.48
C GLU A 146 11.78 -20.46 -0.19
N LEU A 147 11.04 -21.03 0.77
CA LEU A 147 9.79 -20.46 1.25
C LEU A 147 9.95 -19.02 1.75
N VAL A 148 10.97 -18.73 2.57
CA VAL A 148 11.24 -17.37 3.05
C VAL A 148 11.48 -16.41 1.87
N ALA A 149 12.26 -16.84 0.88
CA ALA A 149 12.54 -16.04 -0.31
C ALA A 149 11.30 -15.80 -1.18
N VAL A 150 10.38 -16.76 -1.27
CA VAL A 150 9.08 -16.59 -1.94
C VAL A 150 8.24 -15.54 -1.20
N ILE A 151 8.08 -15.67 0.13
CA ILE A 151 7.30 -14.73 0.93
C ILE A 151 7.81 -13.30 0.81
N VAL A 152 9.13 -13.10 0.81
CA VAL A 152 9.73 -11.76 0.66
C VAL A 152 9.46 -11.17 -0.72
N ARG A 153 9.64 -11.96 -1.79
CA ARG A 153 9.39 -11.52 -3.17
C ARG A 153 7.91 -11.21 -3.43
N GLU A 154 7.01 -12.06 -2.95
CA GLU A 154 5.57 -11.81 -3.02
C GLU A 154 5.19 -10.55 -2.25
N SER A 155 5.70 -10.39 -1.02
CA SER A 155 5.45 -9.18 -0.20
C SER A 155 5.89 -7.90 -0.90
N TYR A 156 7.03 -7.96 -1.60
CA TYR A 156 7.52 -6.85 -2.42
C TYR A 156 6.57 -6.56 -3.58
N ALA A 157 6.26 -7.57 -4.40
CA ALA A 157 5.39 -7.44 -5.57
C ALA A 157 4.00 -6.93 -5.19
N ASP A 158 3.45 -7.42 -4.08
CA ASP A 158 2.19 -7.00 -3.49
C ASP A 158 2.15 -5.52 -3.14
N LEU A 159 3.21 -5.02 -2.49
CA LEU A 159 3.29 -3.62 -2.10
C LEU A 159 3.57 -2.72 -3.30
N VAL A 160 4.37 -3.15 -4.28
CA VAL A 160 4.60 -2.41 -5.53
C VAL A 160 3.30 -2.13 -6.27
N ARG A 161 2.36 -3.09 -6.29
CA ARG A 161 1.08 -2.95 -7.00
C ARG A 161 0.19 -1.84 -6.46
N SER A 162 0.22 -1.59 -5.14
CA SER A 162 -0.62 -0.59 -4.49
C SER A 162 0.13 0.70 -4.14
N ALA A 163 1.45 0.67 -3.97
CA ALA A 163 2.24 1.81 -3.50
C ALA A 163 2.73 2.70 -4.66
N LYS A 164 2.71 4.02 -4.43
CA LYS A 164 3.49 4.95 -5.25
C LYS A 164 4.97 4.64 -4.98
N LEU A 165 5.76 4.36 -6.02
CA LEU A 165 7.20 4.06 -5.94
C LEU A 165 7.90 5.07 -5.01
N THR A 166 8.24 4.63 -3.80
CA THR A 166 8.78 5.49 -2.74
C THR A 166 10.00 4.83 -2.11
N ARG A 167 10.92 5.67 -1.61
CA ARG A 167 12.12 5.35 -0.83
C ARG A 167 11.90 4.42 0.40
N HIS A 168 10.65 4.09 0.72
CA HIS A 168 10.25 3.29 1.88
C HIS A 168 9.82 1.86 1.51
N LEU A 169 9.84 1.49 0.22
CA LEU A 169 9.31 0.19 -0.21
C LEU A 169 10.07 -1.01 0.37
N VAL A 170 11.41 -0.95 0.44
CA VAL A 170 12.22 -2.04 1.02
C VAL A 170 11.95 -2.21 2.53
N PRO A 171 11.98 -1.15 3.36
CA PRO A 171 11.56 -1.26 4.77
C PRO A 171 10.14 -1.77 4.97
N LEU A 172 9.18 -1.34 4.14
CA LEU A 172 7.80 -1.82 4.21
C LEU A 172 7.69 -3.30 3.81
N THR A 173 8.46 -3.71 2.80
CA THR A 173 8.58 -5.11 2.37
C THR A 173 9.12 -5.97 3.50
N GLU A 174 10.20 -5.54 4.15
CA GLU A 174 10.75 -6.25 5.31
C GLU A 174 9.71 -6.39 6.41
N ARG A 175 9.05 -5.29 6.79
CA ARG A 175 8.03 -5.31 7.84
C ARG A 175 6.86 -6.21 7.49
N PHE A 176 6.43 -6.23 6.22
CA PHE A 176 5.34 -7.07 5.77
C PHE A 176 5.75 -8.54 5.74
N ALA A 177 6.92 -8.86 5.18
CA ALA A 177 7.44 -10.22 5.11
C ALA A 177 7.67 -10.81 6.50
N ARG A 178 8.30 -10.06 7.42
CA ARG A 178 8.46 -10.50 8.83
C ARG A 178 7.12 -10.83 9.47
N GLN A 179 6.08 -10.03 9.20
CA GLN A 179 4.74 -10.34 9.69
C GLN A 179 4.24 -11.65 9.09
N ARG A 180 4.23 -11.81 7.76
CA ARG A 180 3.76 -13.05 7.09
C ARG A 180 4.51 -14.30 7.58
N LEU A 181 5.82 -14.21 7.80
CA LEU A 181 6.63 -15.30 8.34
C LEU A 181 6.23 -15.66 9.78
N ALA A 182 5.99 -14.66 10.63
CA ALA A 182 5.46 -14.88 11.97
C ALA A 182 4.06 -15.52 11.94
N ASP A 183 3.26 -15.22 10.92
CA ASP A 183 1.90 -15.75 10.75
C ASP A 183 1.93 -17.23 10.38
N LEU A 184 2.89 -17.62 9.53
CA LEU A 184 3.14 -19.02 9.17
C LEU A 184 3.62 -19.85 10.37
N LEU A 185 4.40 -19.26 11.27
CA LEU A 185 4.93 -19.93 12.46
C LEU A 185 3.98 -19.89 13.66
N ARG A 186 2.87 -19.15 13.58
CA ARG A 186 1.98 -18.95 14.72
C ARG A 186 1.27 -20.25 15.09
N ASP A 187 1.50 -20.70 16.31
CA ASP A 187 0.61 -21.64 16.98
C ASP A 187 -0.58 -20.89 17.60
N ARG A 188 -1.78 -21.14 17.07
CA ARG A 188 -3.01 -20.49 17.53
C ARG A 188 -3.35 -20.85 18.98
N ASP A 189 -2.88 -21.97 19.50
CA ASP A 189 -3.22 -22.44 20.85
C ASP A 189 -2.22 -21.99 21.92
N ALA A 190 -0.99 -21.66 21.53
CA ALA A 190 0.06 -21.22 22.46
C ALA A 190 0.04 -19.71 22.74
N GLY A 191 -0.37 -18.88 21.76
CA GLY A 191 -0.28 -17.41 21.82
C GLY A 191 -1.54 -16.66 22.29
N PRO A 192 -1.44 -15.33 22.49
CA PRO A 192 -2.61 -14.47 22.66
C PRO A 192 -3.52 -14.56 21.42
N PRO A 193 -4.86 -14.50 21.56
CA PRO A 193 -5.77 -14.54 20.42
C PRO A 193 -5.44 -13.45 19.41
N GLN A 194 -5.65 -13.75 18.14
CA GLN A 194 -5.39 -12.81 17.05
C GLN A 194 -6.68 -12.46 16.30
N VAL A 195 -6.91 -11.18 16.09
CA VAL A 195 -8.03 -10.67 15.28
C VAL A 195 -7.49 -10.02 14.01
N LEU A 196 -8.00 -10.43 12.86
CA LEU A 196 -7.70 -9.82 11.56
C LEU A 196 -8.89 -8.98 11.08
N PHE A 197 -8.69 -7.67 10.96
CA PHE A 197 -9.66 -6.74 10.38
C PHE A 197 -9.41 -6.55 8.87
N VAL A 198 -10.42 -6.79 8.05
CA VAL A 198 -10.31 -6.69 6.59
C VAL A 198 -11.32 -5.68 6.06
N CYS A 199 -10.87 -4.72 5.26
CA CYS A 199 -11.76 -3.85 4.47
C CYS A 199 -11.28 -3.80 3.01
N VAL A 200 -11.86 -2.93 2.18
CA VAL A 200 -11.43 -2.82 0.78
C VAL A 200 -10.00 -2.28 0.68
N GLN A 201 -9.76 -1.07 1.17
CA GLN A 201 -8.53 -0.33 0.89
C GLN A 201 -7.43 -0.45 1.94
N ASN A 202 -7.70 -1.05 3.09
CA ASN A 202 -6.79 -1.03 4.25
C ASN A 202 -6.26 0.37 4.64
N ALA A 203 -7.04 1.41 4.38
CA ALA A 203 -6.66 2.81 4.61
C ALA A 203 -7.58 3.53 5.62
N GLY A 204 -8.58 2.84 6.15
CA GLY A 204 -9.61 3.40 7.01
C GLY A 204 -10.09 2.44 8.09
N ARG A 205 -11.31 1.89 7.90
CA ARG A 205 -12.01 1.01 8.85
C ARG A 205 -11.12 -0.04 9.52
N SER A 206 -10.44 -0.87 8.73
CA SER A 206 -9.59 -1.95 9.25
C SER A 206 -8.38 -1.47 10.03
N GLN A 207 -7.77 -0.34 9.65
CA GLN A 207 -6.63 0.23 10.37
C GLN A 207 -7.08 0.76 11.73
N LEU A 208 -8.18 1.52 11.74
CA LEU A 208 -8.73 2.11 12.96
C LEU A 208 -9.23 1.03 13.93
N ALA A 209 -9.96 0.03 13.43
CA ALA A 209 -10.43 -1.11 14.24
C ALA A 209 -9.26 -1.86 14.90
N ALA A 210 -8.19 -2.14 14.14
CA ALA A 210 -7.01 -2.82 14.68
C ALA A 210 -6.29 -1.98 15.74
N ALA A 211 -6.13 -0.67 15.52
CA ALA A 211 -5.52 0.22 16.50
C ALA A 211 -6.33 0.31 17.80
N LEU A 212 -7.66 0.46 17.69
CA LEU A 212 -8.57 0.47 18.83
C LEU A 212 -8.49 -0.84 19.62
N LEU A 213 -8.50 -2.00 18.94
CA LEU A 213 -8.43 -3.29 19.62
C LEU A 213 -7.09 -3.47 20.33
N ASN A 214 -5.96 -3.17 19.68
CA ASN A 214 -4.65 -3.26 20.33
C ASN A 214 -4.55 -2.38 21.58
N ARG A 215 -5.04 -1.14 21.50
CA ARG A 215 -5.05 -0.21 22.63
C ARG A 215 -5.90 -0.71 23.78
N LEU A 216 -7.10 -1.22 23.51
CA LEU A 216 -8.04 -1.71 24.54
C LEU A 216 -7.62 -3.07 25.12
N ALA A 217 -7.02 -3.93 24.31
CA ALA A 217 -6.57 -5.25 24.74
C ALA A 217 -5.33 -5.19 25.63
N GLY A 218 -4.47 -4.19 25.46
CA GLY A 218 -3.25 -4.04 26.25
C GLY A 218 -2.31 -5.24 26.11
N GLY A 219 -2.22 -5.82 24.92
CA GLY A 219 -1.38 -6.99 24.62
C GLY A 219 -2.01 -8.36 24.91
N ARG A 220 -3.22 -8.43 25.48
CA ARG A 220 -3.96 -9.70 25.67
C ARG A 220 -4.47 -10.32 24.36
N VAL A 221 -4.65 -9.48 23.34
CA VAL A 221 -5.10 -9.86 21.99
C VAL A 221 -4.27 -9.06 21.01
N ILE A 222 -3.91 -9.68 19.88
CA ILE A 222 -3.17 -9.04 18.80
C ILE A 222 -4.12 -8.73 17.65
N ALA A 223 -4.24 -7.46 17.28
CA ALA A 223 -5.01 -7.02 16.14
C ALA A 223 -4.13 -6.74 14.92
N ARG A 224 -4.53 -7.26 13.78
CA ARG A 224 -3.94 -6.98 12.46
C ARG A 224 -4.97 -6.44 11.49
N SER A 225 -4.50 -5.85 10.41
CA SER A 225 -5.36 -5.30 9.36
C SER A 225 -4.84 -5.67 7.97
N ALA A 226 -5.77 -5.86 7.04
CA ALA A 226 -5.49 -6.10 5.62
C ALA A 226 -6.56 -5.47 4.70
N GLY A 227 -6.31 -5.51 3.39
CA GLY A 227 -7.20 -4.97 2.36
C GLY A 227 -7.34 -5.89 1.15
N SER A 228 -8.53 -5.99 0.57
CA SER A 228 -8.73 -6.72 -0.70
C SER A 228 -8.16 -5.96 -1.91
N THR A 229 -8.11 -4.64 -1.84
CA THR A 229 -7.55 -3.76 -2.88
C THR A 229 -6.89 -2.56 -2.19
N PRO A 230 -5.70 -2.74 -1.60
CA PRO A 230 -5.06 -1.72 -0.76
C PRO A 230 -4.88 -0.39 -1.50
N ALA A 231 -5.12 0.72 -0.80
CA ALA A 231 -4.76 2.05 -1.30
C ALA A 231 -3.25 2.28 -1.20
N ALA A 232 -2.74 3.34 -1.82
CA ALA A 232 -1.33 3.71 -1.71
C ALA A 232 -0.92 4.17 -0.30
N GLU A 233 -1.83 4.83 0.42
CA GLU A 233 -1.56 5.42 1.72
C GLU A 233 -2.80 5.32 2.63
N VAL A 234 -2.57 5.36 3.94
CA VAL A 234 -3.66 5.49 4.92
C VAL A 234 -4.32 6.86 4.75
N HIS A 235 -5.65 6.91 4.80
CA HIS A 235 -6.40 8.14 4.64
C HIS A 235 -5.98 9.20 5.67
N PRO A 236 -5.73 10.47 5.30
CA PRO A 236 -5.17 11.48 6.20
C PRO A 236 -5.95 11.69 7.51
N ARG A 237 -7.30 11.67 7.45
CA ARG A 237 -8.13 11.78 8.66
C ARG A 237 -7.95 10.58 9.61
N VAL A 238 -7.78 9.39 9.03
CA VAL A 238 -7.57 8.16 9.80
C VAL A 238 -6.15 8.14 10.36
N ARG A 239 -5.16 8.64 9.61
CA ARG A 239 -3.78 8.82 10.07
C ARG A 239 -3.72 9.64 11.37
N SER A 240 -4.44 10.77 11.44
CA SER A 240 -4.48 11.58 12.65
C SER A 240 -4.98 10.80 13.87
N LEU A 241 -6.05 10.02 13.71
CA LEU A 241 -6.57 9.17 14.79
C LEU A 241 -5.60 8.04 15.16
N LEU A 242 -4.92 7.42 14.19
CA LEU A 242 -3.93 6.39 14.46
C LEU A 242 -2.76 6.93 15.28
N ILE A 243 -2.30 8.15 14.98
CA ILE A 243 -1.24 8.81 15.74
C ILE A 243 -1.72 9.13 17.16
N GLU A 244 -2.96 9.58 17.34
CA GLU A 244 -3.53 9.78 18.67
C GLU A 244 -3.64 8.46 19.47
N LEU A 245 -3.95 7.36 18.77
CA LEU A 245 -4.13 6.05 19.39
C LEU A 245 -2.81 5.37 19.75
N GLU A 246 -1.81 5.46 18.88
CA GLU A 246 -0.60 4.63 18.88
C GLU A 246 0.73 5.43 18.80
N GLY A 247 0.68 6.77 18.75
CA GLY A 247 1.88 7.61 18.60
C GLY A 247 2.60 7.38 17.27
N ASP A 248 3.93 7.26 17.34
CA ASP A 248 4.79 7.05 16.17
C ASP A 248 4.44 5.77 15.38
N ALA A 249 4.02 4.71 16.08
CA ALA A 249 3.57 3.48 15.43
C ALA A 249 2.35 3.72 14.53
N GLY A 250 1.49 4.66 14.91
CA GLY A 250 0.35 5.13 14.12
C GLY A 250 0.77 5.91 12.87
N ALA A 251 1.87 6.68 12.94
CA ALA A 251 2.43 7.38 11.78
C ALA A 251 2.99 6.41 10.73
N GLU A 252 3.51 5.27 11.18
CA GLU A 252 4.12 4.24 10.32
C GLU A 252 3.12 3.21 9.77
N ARG A 253 1.82 3.27 10.12
CA ARG A 253 0.81 2.36 9.54
C ARG A 253 0.78 2.49 8.01
N TYR A 254 0.61 1.38 7.30
CA TYR A 254 0.56 1.36 5.84
C TYR A 254 -0.52 0.38 5.36
N PRO A 255 -1.18 0.66 4.22
CA PRO A 255 -2.08 -0.31 3.59
C PRO A 255 -1.31 -1.55 3.11
N LYS A 256 -1.85 -2.74 3.37
CA LYS A 256 -1.27 -4.01 2.92
C LYS A 256 -2.35 -4.99 2.44
N PRO A 257 -2.03 -5.88 1.49
CA PRO A 257 -3.01 -6.82 0.97
C PRO A 257 -3.37 -7.91 1.97
N LEU A 258 -4.53 -8.51 1.75
CA LEU A 258 -4.96 -9.74 2.40
C LEU A 258 -4.15 -10.93 1.89
N THR A 259 -3.60 -11.72 2.81
CA THR A 259 -2.82 -12.92 2.52
C THR A 259 -3.43 -14.13 3.21
N ASP A 260 -3.23 -15.33 2.64
CA ASP A 260 -3.74 -16.58 3.21
C ASP A 260 -3.12 -16.88 4.58
N ASP A 261 -1.82 -16.61 4.74
CA ASP A 261 -1.09 -16.73 6.01
C ASP A 261 -1.74 -15.89 7.13
N ALA A 262 -2.11 -14.64 6.85
CA ALA A 262 -2.77 -13.78 7.83
C ALA A 262 -4.15 -14.30 8.25
N VAL A 263 -4.91 -14.88 7.32
CA VAL A 263 -6.23 -15.47 7.62
C VAL A 263 -6.08 -16.73 8.45
N ARG A 264 -5.16 -17.64 8.08
CA ARG A 264 -4.89 -18.87 8.85
C ARG A 264 -4.38 -18.57 10.25
N ALA A 265 -3.58 -17.52 10.40
CA ALA A 265 -3.07 -17.09 11.69
C ALA A 265 -4.13 -16.42 12.57
N ALA A 266 -5.29 -16.00 12.04
CA ALA A 266 -6.30 -15.32 12.83
C ALA A 266 -7.19 -16.30 13.61
N ASP A 267 -7.60 -15.91 14.81
CA ASP A 267 -8.67 -16.57 15.55
C ASP A 267 -10.04 -16.06 15.16
N VAL A 268 -10.12 -14.75 14.90
CA VAL A 268 -11.31 -14.08 14.38
C VAL A 268 -10.92 -13.23 13.18
N VAL A 269 -11.67 -13.35 12.09
CA VAL A 269 -11.61 -12.45 10.94
C VAL A 269 -12.87 -11.59 10.93
N VAL A 270 -12.68 -10.27 10.91
CA VAL A 270 -13.76 -9.29 10.85
C VAL A 270 -13.72 -8.59 9.50
N THR A 271 -14.74 -8.82 8.67
CA THR A 271 -14.88 -8.17 7.36
C THR A 271 -15.68 -6.88 7.47
N MET A 272 -15.28 -5.88 6.69
CA MET A 272 -15.91 -4.56 6.65
C MET A 272 -16.01 -4.09 5.19
N GLY A 273 -17.01 -4.62 4.49
CA GLY A 273 -17.35 -4.23 3.12
C GLY A 273 -16.37 -4.70 2.04
N CYS A 274 -15.55 -5.72 2.30
CA CYS A 274 -14.70 -6.36 1.30
C CYS A 274 -15.37 -7.51 0.52
N GLY A 275 -16.61 -7.88 0.88
CA GLY A 275 -17.36 -8.97 0.23
C GLY A 275 -16.69 -10.33 0.41
N ASP A 276 -16.86 -11.20 -0.59
CA ASP A 276 -16.41 -12.61 -0.55
C ASP A 276 -14.92 -12.82 -0.89
N VAL A 277 -14.09 -11.79 -0.73
CA VAL A 277 -12.65 -11.87 -1.06
C VAL A 277 -11.87 -12.67 -0.01
N CYS A 278 -12.40 -12.82 1.21
CA CYS A 278 -11.70 -13.54 2.27
C CYS A 278 -11.89 -15.06 2.14
N PRO A 279 -10.80 -15.86 2.06
CA PRO A 279 -10.92 -17.31 2.04
C PRO A 279 -11.49 -17.83 3.36
N ILE A 280 -12.33 -18.86 3.28
CA ILE A 280 -12.90 -19.53 4.47
C ILE A 280 -11.94 -20.63 4.92
N VAL A 281 -11.35 -20.43 6.10
CA VAL A 281 -10.41 -21.35 6.74
C VAL A 281 -11.10 -22.05 7.90
N PRO A 282 -11.08 -23.40 7.96
CA PRO A 282 -11.64 -24.15 9.08
C PRO A 282 -11.03 -23.72 10.42
N GLY A 283 -11.88 -23.58 11.44
CA GLY A 283 -11.46 -23.19 12.80
C GLY A 283 -11.23 -21.69 13.00
N VAL A 284 -11.40 -20.86 11.97
CA VAL A 284 -11.42 -19.39 12.09
C VAL A 284 -12.87 -18.93 12.29
N ARG A 285 -13.12 -18.05 13.27
CA ARG A 285 -14.43 -17.40 13.43
C ARG A 285 -14.51 -16.20 12.50
N TYR A 286 -15.63 -16.04 11.81
CA TYR A 286 -15.86 -14.90 10.90
C TYR A 286 -17.00 -14.02 11.42
N GLU A 287 -16.80 -12.70 11.33
CA GLU A 287 -17.82 -11.69 11.58
C GLU A 287 -17.86 -10.69 10.45
N ASP A 288 -19.05 -10.24 10.07
CA ASP A 288 -19.21 -9.16 9.11
C ASP A 288 -19.80 -7.92 9.79
N TRP A 289 -19.07 -6.82 9.69
CA TRP A 289 -19.43 -5.55 10.32
C TRP A 289 -19.79 -4.53 9.24
N ALA A 290 -21.09 -4.25 9.12
CA ALA A 290 -21.59 -3.13 8.35
C ALA A 290 -21.25 -1.81 9.05
N ILE A 291 -20.18 -1.14 8.60
CA ILE A 291 -19.68 0.14 9.13
C ILE A 291 -19.43 1.10 7.97
N ALA A 292 -19.85 2.36 8.15
CA ALA A 292 -19.61 3.42 7.20
C ALA A 292 -18.11 3.70 6.98
N ASP A 293 -17.74 4.22 5.81
CA ASP A 293 -16.33 4.47 5.52
C ASP A 293 -15.87 5.84 6.06
N PRO A 294 -14.92 5.90 7.02
CA PRO A 294 -14.42 7.16 7.56
C PRO A 294 -13.64 7.98 6.52
N ALA A 295 -13.20 7.37 5.41
CA ALA A 295 -12.60 8.11 4.30
C ALA A 295 -13.62 8.96 3.52
N LEU A 296 -14.92 8.64 3.61
CA LEU A 296 -16.00 9.34 2.90
C LEU A 296 -16.78 10.31 3.80
N ALA A 297 -16.57 10.27 5.11
CA ALA A 297 -17.30 11.06 6.08
C ALA A 297 -16.69 12.46 6.32
N ALA A 298 -17.53 13.46 6.62
CA ALA A 298 -17.08 14.74 7.20
C ALA A 298 -16.52 14.52 8.63
N HIS A 299 -15.86 15.52 9.23
CA HIS A 299 -15.15 15.36 10.51
C HIS A 299 -16.02 14.75 11.63
N GLU A 300 -17.23 15.26 11.83
CA GLU A 300 -18.19 14.73 12.82
C GLU A 300 -18.56 13.27 12.55
N GLY A 301 -18.62 12.86 11.27
CA GLY A 301 -18.90 11.49 10.89
C GLY A 301 -17.73 10.53 11.15
N VAL A 302 -16.49 11.01 11.16
CA VAL A 302 -15.32 10.18 11.48
C VAL A 302 -15.27 9.83 12.96
N GLU A 303 -15.62 10.76 13.85
CA GLU A 303 -15.72 10.53 15.29
C GLU A 303 -16.84 9.53 15.61
N ALA A 304 -18.01 9.70 15.01
CA ALA A 304 -19.11 8.73 15.16
C ALA A 304 -18.71 7.31 14.71
N ILE A 305 -17.98 7.18 13.59
CA ILE A 305 -17.48 5.88 13.11
C ILE A 305 -16.44 5.29 14.08
N ARG A 306 -15.56 6.12 14.66
CA ARG A 306 -14.59 5.69 15.68
C ARG A 306 -15.32 5.17 16.91
N ASP A 307 -16.35 5.86 17.37
CA ASP A 307 -17.07 5.51 18.57
C ASP A 307 -17.88 4.22 18.37
N GLU A 308 -18.55 4.06 17.22
CA GLU A 308 -19.20 2.80 16.83
C GLU A 308 -18.20 1.64 16.76
N LEU A 309 -17.05 1.85 16.13
CA LEU A 309 -15.97 0.84 16.09
C LEU A 309 -15.47 0.49 17.50
N THR A 310 -15.39 1.47 18.39
CA THR A 310 -14.94 1.27 19.77
C THR A 310 -15.92 0.37 20.53
N GLU A 311 -17.23 0.59 20.38
CA GLU A 311 -18.25 -0.26 21.01
C GLU A 311 -18.20 -1.70 20.49
N ARG A 312 -18.11 -1.89 19.17
CA ARG A 312 -18.00 -3.23 18.57
C ARG A 312 -16.72 -3.94 18.96
N VAL A 313 -15.59 -3.23 19.01
CA VAL A 313 -14.31 -3.79 19.47
C VAL A 313 -14.38 -4.21 20.95
N ARG A 314 -15.02 -3.42 21.83
CA ARG A 314 -15.23 -3.83 23.23
C ARG A 314 -16.09 -5.08 23.34
N ALA A 315 -17.17 -5.16 22.56
CA ALA A 315 -18.03 -6.33 22.51
C ALA A 315 -17.25 -7.57 22.03
N LEU A 316 -16.47 -7.44 20.94
CA LEU A 316 -15.64 -8.52 20.43
C LEU A 316 -14.62 -8.99 21.48
N LEU A 317 -13.90 -8.06 22.11
CA LEU A 317 -12.89 -8.34 23.12
C LEU A 317 -13.47 -9.13 24.31
N ALA A 318 -14.71 -8.83 24.72
CA ALA A 318 -15.39 -9.56 25.79
C ALA A 318 -15.73 -11.02 25.44
N THR A 319 -15.74 -11.38 24.15
CA THR A 319 -16.00 -12.76 23.69
C THR A 319 -14.73 -13.57 23.45
N LEU A 320 -13.55 -12.94 23.50
CA LEU A 320 -12.28 -13.62 23.24
C LEU A 320 -11.76 -14.28 24.52
N PRO A 321 -11.23 -15.51 24.44
CA PRO A 321 -10.69 -16.21 25.61
C PRO A 321 -9.47 -15.47 26.15
N GLU A 322 -9.40 -15.29 27.48
CA GLU A 322 -8.21 -14.76 28.12
C GLU A 322 -7.10 -15.81 28.10
N ARG A 323 -6.06 -15.60 27.28
CA ARG A 323 -4.85 -16.42 27.30
C ARG A 323 -3.67 -15.54 27.73
N PRO A 324 -2.86 -15.97 28.72
CA PRO A 324 -1.78 -15.14 29.25
C PRO A 324 -0.71 -14.87 28.19
N SER A 325 -0.16 -13.66 28.20
CA SER A 325 0.94 -13.26 27.31
C SER A 325 2.23 -14.01 27.65
N GLU A 326 3.17 -14.12 26.70
CA GLU A 326 4.49 -14.74 26.94
C GLU A 326 5.26 -14.08 28.09
N ALA A 327 5.18 -12.74 28.23
CA ALA A 327 5.78 -12.01 29.34
C ALA A 327 5.22 -12.46 30.71
N GLN A 328 3.90 -12.67 30.78
CA GLN A 328 3.23 -13.16 32.00
C GLN A 328 3.46 -14.65 32.28
N ARG A 329 3.93 -15.42 31.29
CA ARG A 329 4.35 -16.82 31.49
C ARG A 329 5.77 -16.90 32.00
N ASN A 330 6.67 -16.06 31.49
CA ASN A 330 8.05 -16.02 31.97
C ASN A 330 8.14 -15.56 33.43
N ASP A 331 7.38 -14.55 33.85
CA ASP A 331 7.33 -14.11 35.26
C ASP A 331 6.85 -15.24 36.20
N ARG A 332 5.81 -15.99 35.81
CA ARG A 332 5.32 -17.14 36.61
C ARG A 332 6.30 -18.31 36.65
N HIS A 333 7.07 -18.52 35.60
CA HIS A 333 8.10 -19.55 35.55
C HIS A 333 9.33 -19.20 36.43
N GLU A 334 9.65 -17.91 36.58
CA GLU A 334 10.71 -17.45 37.49
C GLU A 334 10.28 -17.48 38.97
N GLU A 335 9.03 -17.09 39.27
CA GLU A 335 8.46 -17.17 40.62
C GLU A 335 8.33 -18.62 41.12
N SER A 336 7.92 -19.56 40.24
CA SER A 336 7.80 -20.98 40.60
C SER A 336 9.16 -21.71 40.75
N ARG A 337 10.27 -21.09 40.35
CA ARG A 337 11.64 -21.63 40.53
C ARG A 337 12.30 -21.15 41.83
N HIS A 338 11.71 -20.16 42.51
CA HIS A 338 12.23 -19.58 43.75
C HIS A 338 11.37 -19.91 44.98
N ALA A 339 10.33 -20.75 44.83
CA ALA A 339 9.50 -21.29 45.90
C ALA A 339 9.79 -22.79 46.11
#